data_AF-A0A850DNS6-F1
#
_entry.id   AF-A0A850DNS6-F1
#
_cell.length_a   1.000
_cell.length_b   1.000
_cell.length_c   1.000
_cell.angle_alpha   90.00
_cell.angle_beta   90.00
_cell.angle_gamma   90.00
#
_symmetry.space_group_name_H-M   'P 1'
#
loop_
_entity.id
_entity.type
_entity.pdbx_description
1 polymer ?
#
loop_
_entity_poly.entity_id
_entity_poly.type
_entity_poly.pdbx_seq_one_letter_code
_entity_poly.pdbx_strand_id
1 'polypeptide(L)'
;MSLSGKAAIVGIGATEFSKDSGRSELRLAAEAVRHALDDAGLTPADVDGLVTFTMDTNAEIAVARELRIPELKFFSRINYGGGAAAATVQQAAMAVATGVADVVVAYRAFNERSGHRFGQVSAAAAQQVNTNGIDNGFHYPMGIATPAATVAMAARRYMHEYGATSADFGRIAVLDRKHAATNPNAWFHGKPITLEDHQNSRWVAEPLHLLDCCQESDGGVALGFTTAHPA
;
A
#
# COMPACT_ATOMS: atom_id res chain seq x y z
N MET A 1 -14.01 9.68 -26.13
CA MET A 1 -13.65 10.63 -25.05
C MET A 1 -12.38 10.13 -24.37
N SER A 2 -11.47 11.00 -23.96
CA SER A 2 -10.29 10.62 -23.16
C SER A 2 -10.63 10.62 -21.67
N LEU A 3 -10.03 9.69 -20.92
CA LEU A 3 -10.13 9.62 -19.45
C LEU A 3 -9.32 10.73 -18.76
N SER A 4 -8.23 11.18 -19.38
CA SER A 4 -7.30 12.15 -18.80
C SER A 4 -8.00 13.48 -18.48
N GLY A 5 -7.72 14.02 -17.29
CA GLY A 5 -8.25 15.30 -16.82
C GLY A 5 -9.74 15.29 -16.46
N LYS A 6 -10.39 14.13 -16.37
CA LYS A 6 -11.83 14.03 -16.03
C LYS A 6 -12.12 13.89 -14.54
N ALA A 7 -11.19 13.35 -13.77
CA ALA A 7 -11.29 13.22 -12.32
C ALA A 7 -10.08 13.90 -11.65
N ALA A 8 -10.28 14.32 -10.40
CA ALA A 8 -9.25 14.90 -9.54
C ALA A 8 -9.28 14.24 -8.16
N ILE A 9 -8.11 14.10 -7.54
CA ILE A 9 -8.01 13.83 -6.11
C ILE A 9 -8.33 15.14 -5.40
N VAL A 10 -9.35 15.14 -4.55
CA VAL A 10 -9.82 16.32 -3.82
C VAL A 10 -9.61 16.25 -2.32
N GLY A 11 -9.22 15.08 -1.80
CA GLY A 11 -8.83 14.94 -0.41
C GLY A 11 -7.90 13.76 -0.18
N ILE A 12 -7.00 13.91 0.79
CA ILE A 12 -6.10 12.87 1.26
C ILE A 12 -6.28 12.64 2.75
N GLY A 13 -6.28 11.38 3.16
CA GLY A 13 -6.45 11.00 4.56
C GLY A 13 -5.50 9.90 4.94
N ALA A 14 -4.88 10.01 6.10
CA ALA A 14 -4.06 8.95 6.68
C ALA A 14 -4.28 8.89 8.20
N THR A 15 -4.12 7.70 8.77
CA THR A 15 -3.84 7.56 10.20
C THR A 15 -2.36 7.79 10.46
N GLU A 16 -1.93 7.75 11.73
CA GLU A 16 -0.51 7.62 12.00
C GLU A 16 0.03 6.27 11.49
N PHE A 17 1.30 6.25 11.10
CA PHE A 17 2.02 5.03 10.75
C PHE A 17 2.79 4.52 11.96
N SER A 18 2.34 3.41 12.51
CA SER A 18 2.81 2.89 13.79
C SER A 18 3.33 1.45 13.69
N LYS A 19 3.90 0.96 14.79
CA LYS A 19 4.28 -0.46 14.94
C LYS A 19 3.19 -1.30 15.60
N ASP A 20 2.25 -0.63 16.26
CA ASP A 20 1.10 -1.20 16.95
C ASP A 20 0.06 -0.09 17.06
N SER A 21 -0.99 -0.17 16.24
CA SER A 21 -2.01 0.86 16.20
C SER A 21 -2.99 0.81 17.38
N GLY A 22 -3.01 -0.30 18.14
CA GLY A 22 -3.99 -0.56 19.19
C GLY A 22 -5.46 -0.56 18.72
N ARG A 23 -5.71 -0.56 17.40
CA ARG A 23 -7.03 -0.42 16.78
C ARG A 23 -7.26 -1.53 15.77
N SER A 24 -8.53 -1.82 15.46
CA SER A 24 -8.86 -2.74 14.38
C SER A 24 -8.54 -2.12 13.01
N GLU A 25 -8.27 -2.98 12.02
CA GLU A 25 -8.04 -2.53 10.63
C GLU A 25 -9.24 -1.74 10.09
N LEU A 26 -10.47 -2.13 10.46
CA LEU A 26 -11.69 -1.42 10.04
C LEU A 26 -11.75 -0.01 10.60
N ARG A 27 -11.32 0.17 11.86
CA ARG A 27 -11.25 1.49 12.47
C ARG A 27 -10.20 2.35 11.79
N LEU A 28 -9.04 1.79 11.44
CA LEU A 28 -8.02 2.51 10.68
C LEU A 28 -8.54 2.93 9.28
N ALA A 29 -9.25 2.04 8.59
CA ALA A 29 -9.88 2.35 7.30
C ALA A 29 -10.89 3.50 7.43
N ALA A 30 -11.81 3.40 8.40
CA ALA A 30 -12.83 4.41 8.63
C ALA A 30 -12.22 5.78 9.01
N GLU A 31 -11.19 5.79 9.86
CA GLU A 31 -10.47 7.02 10.22
C GLU A 31 -9.78 7.66 9.02
N ALA A 32 -9.06 6.86 8.21
CA ALA A 32 -8.39 7.37 7.01
C ALA A 32 -9.39 7.92 5.99
N VAL A 33 -10.49 7.20 5.72
CA VAL A 33 -11.55 7.67 4.82
C VAL A 33 -12.16 8.96 5.34
N ARG A 34 -12.49 9.04 6.64
CA ARG A 34 -13.01 10.28 7.23
C ARG A 34 -12.05 11.45 7.08
N HIS A 35 -10.75 11.25 7.34
CA HIS A 35 -9.74 12.30 7.13
C HIS A 35 -9.67 12.78 5.68
N ALA A 36 -9.82 11.87 4.70
CA ALA A 36 -9.84 12.23 3.29
C ALA A 36 -11.10 13.04 2.91
N LEU A 37 -12.24 12.74 3.54
CA LEU A 37 -13.47 13.51 3.36
C LEU A 37 -13.36 14.89 4.03
N ASP A 38 -12.82 14.96 5.24
CA ASP A 38 -12.61 16.21 5.97
C ASP A 38 -11.66 17.14 5.18
N ASP A 39 -10.58 16.60 4.60
CA ASP A 39 -9.64 17.34 3.72
C ASP A 39 -10.31 17.87 2.44
N ALA A 40 -11.27 17.10 1.89
CA ALA A 40 -12.06 17.50 0.73
C ALA A 40 -13.24 18.44 1.05
N GLY A 41 -13.56 18.66 2.35
CA GLY A 41 -14.78 19.35 2.75
C GLY A 41 -16.07 18.59 2.41
N LEU A 42 -15.99 17.27 2.30
CA LEU A 42 -17.11 16.36 1.99
C LEU A 42 -17.58 15.62 3.24
N THR A 43 -18.74 14.99 3.13
CA THR A 43 -19.34 14.15 4.18
C THR A 43 -19.49 12.71 3.68
N PRO A 44 -19.67 11.72 4.58
CA PRO A 44 -19.97 10.35 4.17
C PRO A 44 -21.22 10.22 3.29
N ALA A 45 -22.16 11.17 3.36
CA ALA A 45 -23.36 11.17 2.52
C ALA A 45 -23.08 11.51 1.06
N ASP A 46 -21.95 12.15 0.76
CA ASP A 46 -21.54 12.51 -0.60
C ASP A 46 -20.90 11.32 -1.33
N VAL A 47 -20.37 10.34 -0.59
CA VAL A 47 -19.67 9.18 -1.16
C VAL A 47 -20.65 8.19 -1.77
N ASP A 48 -20.44 7.85 -3.04
CA ASP A 48 -21.21 6.82 -3.74
C ASP A 48 -20.32 5.78 -4.45
N GLY A 49 -19.00 5.83 -4.22
CA GLY A 49 -18.08 4.78 -4.66
C GLY A 49 -16.95 4.46 -3.69
N LEU A 50 -16.57 3.19 -3.61
CA LEU A 50 -15.43 2.71 -2.82
C LEU A 50 -14.50 1.79 -3.62
N VAL A 51 -13.19 1.98 -3.51
CA VAL A 51 -12.20 1.12 -4.17
C VAL A 51 -11.14 0.69 -3.18
N THR A 52 -10.80 -0.59 -3.18
CA THR A 52 -9.71 -1.10 -2.32
C THR A 52 -8.95 -2.27 -2.98
N PHE A 53 -8.15 -2.96 -2.19
CA PHE A 53 -7.27 -4.03 -2.62
C PHE A 53 -7.95 -5.37 -2.35
N THR A 54 -7.70 -6.40 -3.15
CA THR A 54 -8.20 -7.76 -2.84
C THR A 54 -7.62 -8.30 -1.52
N MET A 55 -6.45 -7.82 -1.12
CA MET A 55 -5.78 -8.15 0.14
C MET A 55 -6.21 -7.26 1.32
N ASP A 56 -7.13 -6.31 1.12
CA ASP A 56 -7.73 -5.56 2.22
C ASP A 56 -8.82 -6.39 2.90
N THR A 57 -8.79 -6.43 4.23
CA THR A 57 -9.75 -7.16 5.08
C THR A 57 -10.99 -6.33 5.39
N ASN A 58 -10.98 -5.04 5.05
CA ASN A 58 -12.05 -4.08 5.30
C ASN A 58 -12.89 -3.96 4.04
N ALA A 59 -13.91 -4.80 3.92
CA ALA A 59 -14.82 -4.76 2.79
C ALA A 59 -15.52 -3.39 2.67
N GLU A 60 -15.84 -2.99 1.45
CA GLU A 60 -16.47 -1.71 1.10
C GLU A 60 -17.76 -1.52 1.90
N ILE A 61 -18.58 -2.57 2.02
CA ILE A 61 -19.82 -2.55 2.80
C ILE A 61 -19.59 -2.36 4.31
N ALA A 62 -18.46 -2.83 4.84
CA ALA A 62 -18.13 -2.66 6.26
C ALA A 62 -17.70 -1.20 6.53
N VAL A 63 -16.86 -0.64 5.66
CA VAL A 63 -16.45 0.78 5.72
C VAL A 63 -17.66 1.70 5.54
N ALA A 64 -18.51 1.41 4.56
CA ALA A 64 -19.74 2.16 4.31
C ALA A 64 -20.67 2.15 5.53
N ARG A 65 -20.87 0.99 6.16
CA ARG A 65 -21.69 0.87 7.37
C ARG A 65 -21.11 1.65 8.54
N GLU A 66 -19.80 1.55 8.76
CA GLU A 66 -19.12 2.24 9.87
C GLU A 66 -19.23 3.76 9.73
N LEU A 67 -19.08 4.29 8.51
CA LEU A 67 -19.16 5.72 8.23
C LEU A 67 -20.57 6.24 7.94
N ARG A 68 -21.56 5.35 7.87
CA ARG A 68 -22.94 5.65 7.49
C ARG A 68 -23.06 6.24 6.08
N ILE A 69 -22.24 5.75 5.16
CA ILE A 69 -22.41 6.00 3.72
C ILE A 69 -23.75 5.36 3.30
N PRO A 70 -24.69 6.12 2.73
CA PRO A 70 -26.07 5.67 2.55
C PRO A 70 -26.20 4.58 1.48
N GLU A 71 -25.50 4.73 0.35
CA GLU A 71 -25.58 3.84 -0.81
C GLU A 71 -24.27 3.90 -1.62
N LEU A 72 -23.89 2.79 -2.23
CA LEU A 72 -22.76 2.72 -3.17
C LEU A 72 -23.28 2.38 -4.57
N LYS A 73 -22.96 3.24 -5.54
CA LYS A 73 -23.15 2.97 -6.98
C LYS A 73 -21.94 2.23 -7.57
N PHE A 74 -20.76 2.39 -6.97
CA PHE A 74 -19.53 1.74 -7.42
C PHE A 74 -18.76 1.07 -6.27
N PHE A 75 -18.32 -0.16 -6.50
CA PHE A 75 -17.35 -0.82 -5.62
C PHE A 75 -16.48 -1.77 -6.42
N SER A 76 -15.16 -1.72 -6.20
CA SER A 76 -14.22 -2.59 -6.91
C SER A 76 -12.96 -2.89 -6.10
N ARG A 77 -12.32 -4.01 -6.42
CA ARG A 77 -11.03 -4.39 -5.85
C ARG A 77 -10.01 -4.76 -6.91
N ILE A 78 -8.76 -4.39 -6.65
CA ILE A 78 -7.64 -4.71 -7.54
C ILE A 78 -6.63 -5.61 -6.82
N ASN A 79 -6.12 -6.60 -7.55
CA ASN A 79 -5.22 -7.63 -7.04
C ASN A 79 -3.74 -7.24 -7.20
N TYR A 80 -2.83 -8.11 -6.75
CA TYR A 80 -1.36 -7.98 -6.79
C TYR A 80 -0.74 -7.09 -5.69
N GLY A 81 -1.32 -7.10 -4.49
CA GLY A 81 -0.74 -6.45 -3.31
C GLY A 81 -0.45 -4.97 -3.57
N GLY A 82 0.77 -4.51 -3.27
CA GLY A 82 1.18 -3.11 -3.50
C GLY A 82 1.05 -2.64 -4.95
N GLY A 83 1.07 -3.55 -5.93
CA GLY A 83 0.86 -3.22 -7.36
C GLY A 83 -0.53 -2.66 -7.65
N ALA A 84 -1.52 -2.92 -6.80
CA ALA A 84 -2.87 -2.40 -6.94
C ALA A 84 -2.97 -0.89 -6.63
N ALA A 85 -2.00 -0.27 -5.97
CA ALA A 85 -2.14 1.11 -5.47
C ALA A 85 -2.52 2.11 -6.56
N ALA A 86 -1.75 2.19 -7.64
CA ALA A 86 -2.06 3.07 -8.77
C ALA A 86 -3.33 2.64 -9.53
N ALA A 87 -3.64 1.35 -9.54
CA ALA A 87 -4.86 0.85 -10.19
C ALA A 87 -6.13 1.20 -9.42
N THR A 88 -6.09 1.33 -8.10
CA THR A 88 -7.25 1.84 -7.32
C THR A 88 -7.57 3.30 -7.68
N VAL A 89 -6.53 4.13 -7.86
CA VAL A 89 -6.65 5.50 -8.39
C VAL A 89 -7.27 5.49 -9.79
N GLN A 90 -6.82 4.59 -10.66
CA GLN A 90 -7.38 4.44 -12.01
C GLN A 90 -8.86 4.05 -11.99
N GLN A 91 -9.26 3.09 -11.16
CA GLN A 91 -10.68 2.68 -11.02
C GLN A 91 -11.55 3.82 -10.52
N ALA A 92 -11.11 4.55 -9.50
CA ALA A 92 -11.83 5.71 -8.99
C ALA A 92 -11.99 6.79 -10.07
N ALA A 93 -10.92 7.11 -10.79
CA ALA A 93 -10.97 8.07 -11.90
C ALA A 93 -11.90 7.62 -13.04
N MET A 94 -11.93 6.33 -13.37
CA MET A 94 -12.84 5.79 -14.40
C MET A 94 -14.30 5.87 -13.97
N ALA A 95 -14.62 5.51 -12.73
CA ALA A 95 -15.98 5.58 -12.21
C ALA A 95 -16.51 7.03 -12.22
N VAL A 96 -15.69 7.98 -11.79
CA VAL A 96 -16.01 9.42 -11.88
C VAL A 96 -16.17 9.87 -13.33
N ALA A 97 -15.19 9.59 -14.18
CA ALA A 97 -15.17 10.08 -15.56
C ALA A 97 -16.31 9.52 -16.43
N THR A 98 -16.87 8.37 -16.05
CA THR A 98 -17.98 7.72 -16.77
C THR A 98 -19.35 8.01 -16.15
N GLY A 99 -19.41 8.76 -15.04
CA GLY A 99 -20.65 9.09 -14.35
C GLY A 99 -21.29 7.91 -13.61
N VAL A 100 -20.53 6.84 -13.36
CA VAL A 100 -21.00 5.70 -12.55
C VAL A 100 -21.09 6.09 -11.06
N ALA A 101 -20.20 6.97 -10.61
CA ALA A 101 -20.14 7.51 -9.27
C ALA A 101 -19.69 8.98 -9.31
N ASP A 102 -20.18 9.81 -8.42
CA ASP A 102 -19.86 11.24 -8.33
C ASP A 102 -18.68 11.50 -7.38
N VAL A 103 -18.60 10.72 -6.29
CA VAL A 103 -17.54 10.78 -5.28
C VAL A 103 -17.07 9.37 -4.93
N VAL A 104 -15.81 9.08 -5.26
CA VAL A 104 -15.20 7.77 -5.01
C VAL A 104 -14.08 7.92 -3.99
N VAL A 105 -13.99 7.00 -3.03
CA VAL A 105 -12.83 6.91 -2.12
C VAL A 105 -12.06 5.64 -2.38
N ALA A 106 -10.77 5.78 -2.69
CA ALA A 106 -9.82 4.65 -2.70
C ALA A 106 -9.15 4.54 -1.33
N TYR A 107 -9.12 3.36 -0.71
CA TYR A 107 -8.51 3.18 0.61
C TYR A 107 -7.73 1.88 0.76
N ARG A 108 -6.79 1.88 1.71
CA ARG A 108 -6.12 0.68 2.23
C ARG A 108 -5.83 0.87 3.72
N ALA A 109 -6.16 -0.11 4.56
CA ALA A 109 -5.77 -0.09 5.96
C ALA A 109 -5.51 -1.50 6.52
N PHE A 110 -4.47 -1.63 7.34
CA PHE A 110 -4.04 -2.91 7.88
C PHE A 110 -3.08 -2.75 9.06
N ASN A 111 -2.98 -3.81 9.86
CA ASN A 111 -2.03 -3.95 10.96
C ASN A 111 -0.96 -4.98 10.56
N GLU A 112 -0.08 -4.64 9.62
CA GLU A 112 0.92 -5.61 9.15
C GLU A 112 2.02 -5.87 10.16
N ARG A 113 2.25 -4.94 11.09
CA ARG A 113 3.35 -5.03 12.03
C ARG A 113 2.93 -5.67 13.33
N SER A 114 1.74 -5.34 13.85
CA SER A 114 1.19 -5.94 15.08
C SER A 114 0.28 -7.15 14.80
N GLY A 115 -0.22 -7.29 13.58
CA GLY A 115 -1.10 -8.37 13.14
C GLY A 115 -0.42 -9.33 12.17
N HIS A 116 -1.08 -9.62 11.03
CA HIS A 116 -0.57 -10.56 10.03
C HIS A 116 0.56 -9.93 9.22
N ARG A 117 1.74 -10.57 9.25
CA ARG A 117 2.98 -10.04 8.65
C ARG A 117 3.27 -10.67 7.30
N PHE A 118 3.24 -9.90 6.21
CA PHE A 118 3.54 -10.42 4.86
C PHE A 118 5.04 -10.67 4.64
N GLY A 119 5.91 -10.02 5.40
CA GLY A 119 7.35 -10.25 5.38
C GLY A 119 7.79 -11.63 5.91
N GLN A 120 6.89 -12.38 6.55
CA GLN A 120 7.20 -13.68 7.14
C GLN A 120 6.81 -14.85 6.24
N VAL A 121 7.54 -15.95 6.35
CA VAL A 121 7.20 -17.21 5.68
C VAL A 121 5.84 -17.69 6.18
N SER A 122 4.92 -17.95 5.25
CA SER A 122 3.60 -18.50 5.54
C SER A 122 3.42 -19.86 4.90
N ALA A 123 3.47 -20.93 5.70
CA ALA A 123 3.19 -22.29 5.20
C ALA A 123 1.77 -22.40 4.62
N ALA A 124 0.82 -21.67 5.19
CA ALA A 124 -0.56 -21.60 4.69
C ALA A 124 -0.64 -21.01 3.28
N ALA A 125 0.27 -20.10 2.89
CA ALA A 125 0.29 -19.51 1.56
C ALA A 125 0.60 -20.56 0.47
N ALA A 126 1.49 -21.52 0.75
CA ALA A 126 1.81 -22.62 -0.17
C ALA A 126 0.75 -23.75 -0.18
N GLN A 127 -0.14 -23.78 0.80
CA GLN A 127 -1.19 -24.80 0.94
C GLN A 127 -2.56 -24.34 0.41
N GLN A 128 -2.65 -23.13 -0.16
CA GLN A 128 -3.91 -22.63 -0.70
C GLN A 128 -4.36 -23.49 -1.88
N VAL A 129 -5.62 -23.93 -1.87
CA VAL A 129 -6.23 -24.67 -2.99
C VAL A 129 -6.78 -23.69 -4.02
N ASN A 130 -5.88 -22.91 -4.64
CA ASN A 130 -6.17 -21.93 -5.68
C ASN A 130 -4.90 -21.65 -6.50
N THR A 131 -4.96 -20.71 -7.44
CA THR A 131 -3.81 -20.36 -8.28
C THR A 131 -2.65 -19.75 -7.49
N ASN A 132 -2.91 -18.99 -6.42
CA ASN A 132 -1.83 -18.44 -5.58
C ASN A 132 -1.02 -19.56 -4.91
N GLY A 133 -1.67 -20.63 -4.45
CA GLY A 133 -0.97 -21.79 -3.89
C GLY A 133 -0.15 -22.54 -4.94
N ILE A 134 -0.68 -22.68 -6.17
CA ILE A 134 0.07 -23.25 -7.30
C ILE A 134 1.32 -22.42 -7.61
N ASP A 135 1.17 -21.09 -7.69
CA ASP A 135 2.27 -20.17 -7.96
C ASP A 135 3.36 -20.28 -6.87
N ASN A 136 2.93 -20.28 -5.60
CA ASN A 136 3.83 -20.49 -4.46
C ASN A 136 4.53 -21.86 -4.52
N GLY A 137 3.87 -22.89 -5.05
CA GLY A 137 4.42 -24.24 -5.23
C GLY A 137 5.68 -24.31 -6.09
N PHE A 138 5.90 -23.34 -6.99
CA PHE A 138 7.10 -23.31 -7.84
C PHE A 138 8.36 -22.84 -7.11
N HIS A 139 8.25 -22.16 -5.96
CA HIS A 139 9.39 -21.51 -5.32
C HIS A 139 9.49 -21.72 -3.81
N TYR A 140 8.37 -21.90 -3.09
CA TYR A 140 8.38 -22.15 -1.64
C TYR A 140 9.16 -23.41 -1.24
N PRO A 141 8.98 -24.58 -1.91
CA PRO A 141 9.76 -25.79 -1.58
C PRO A 141 11.27 -25.61 -1.76
N MET A 142 11.69 -24.64 -2.57
CA MET A 142 13.09 -24.31 -2.84
C MET A 142 13.67 -23.28 -1.84
N GLY A 143 12.89 -22.91 -0.81
CA GLY A 143 13.31 -21.96 0.24
C GLY A 143 13.14 -20.49 -0.14
N ILE A 144 12.64 -20.19 -1.34
CA ILE A 144 12.32 -18.82 -1.76
C ILE A 144 10.91 -18.52 -1.24
N ALA A 145 10.75 -18.11 0.02
CA ALA A 145 9.42 -18.03 0.65
C ALA A 145 9.11 -16.67 1.29
N THR A 146 9.88 -15.63 0.95
CA THR A 146 9.66 -14.25 1.41
C THR A 146 9.76 -13.27 0.23
N PRO A 147 9.13 -12.09 0.31
CA PRO A 147 9.29 -11.05 -0.71
C PRO A 147 10.77 -10.63 -0.90
N ALA A 148 11.55 -10.56 0.19
CA ALA A 148 12.97 -10.25 0.09
C ALA A 148 13.73 -11.31 -0.72
N ALA A 149 13.43 -12.60 -0.53
CA ALA A 149 14.08 -13.67 -1.30
C ALA A 149 13.70 -13.63 -2.79
N THR A 150 12.45 -13.33 -3.14
CA THR A 150 12.05 -13.22 -4.55
C THR A 150 12.67 -11.99 -5.23
N VAL A 151 12.69 -10.84 -4.56
CA VAL A 151 13.34 -9.62 -5.07
C VAL A 151 14.85 -9.78 -5.16
N ALA A 152 15.49 -10.49 -4.23
CA ALA A 152 16.93 -10.77 -4.26
C ALA A 152 17.37 -11.50 -5.54
N MET A 153 16.54 -12.43 -6.05
CA MET A 153 16.82 -13.10 -7.32
C MET A 153 16.87 -12.13 -8.50
N ALA A 154 15.91 -11.18 -8.56
CA ALA A 154 15.89 -10.15 -9.58
C ALA A 154 17.06 -9.17 -9.43
N ALA A 155 17.35 -8.73 -8.20
CA ALA A 155 18.47 -7.85 -7.89
C ALA A 155 19.81 -8.48 -8.29
N ARG A 156 20.01 -9.78 -7.99
CA ARG A 156 21.24 -10.49 -8.36
C ARG A 156 21.43 -10.56 -9.86
N ARG A 157 20.33 -10.80 -10.61
CA ARG A 157 20.38 -10.80 -12.07
C ARG A 157 20.70 -9.42 -12.63
N TYR A 158 20.12 -8.37 -12.08
CA TYR A 158 20.40 -6.98 -12.46
C TYR A 158 21.88 -6.62 -12.24
N MET A 159 22.46 -6.99 -11.09
CA MET A 159 23.89 -6.79 -10.82
C MET A 159 24.77 -7.53 -11.83
N HIS A 160 24.40 -8.76 -12.19
CA HIS A 160 25.15 -9.55 -13.18
C HIS A 160 25.11 -8.93 -14.58
N GLU A 161 23.95 -8.45 -15.03
CA GLU A 161 23.77 -7.90 -16.38
C GLU A 161 24.32 -6.48 -16.53
N TYR A 162 24.15 -5.64 -15.51
CA TYR A 162 24.40 -4.20 -15.60
C TYR A 162 25.55 -3.71 -14.72
N GLY A 163 26.19 -4.60 -13.95
CA GLY A 163 27.35 -4.27 -13.12
C GLY A 163 27.03 -3.46 -11.86
N ALA A 164 25.75 -3.35 -11.48
CA ALA A 164 25.35 -2.68 -10.25
C ALA A 164 25.90 -3.40 -8.99
N THR A 165 26.08 -2.64 -7.93
CA THR A 165 26.66 -3.08 -6.66
C THR A 165 25.67 -2.92 -5.50
N SER A 166 25.91 -3.59 -4.36
CA SER A 166 25.13 -3.34 -3.13
C SER A 166 25.17 -1.85 -2.72
N ALA A 167 26.30 -1.17 -2.98
CA ALA A 167 26.41 0.26 -2.71
C ALA A 167 25.47 1.11 -3.57
N ASP A 168 25.11 0.67 -4.78
CA ASP A 168 24.13 1.37 -5.63
C ASP A 168 22.72 1.28 -5.04
N PHE A 169 22.34 0.13 -4.50
CA PHE A 169 21.08 -0.02 -3.75
C PHE A 169 21.12 0.80 -2.44
N GLY A 170 22.24 0.75 -1.72
CA GLY A 170 22.41 1.52 -0.48
C GLY A 170 22.31 3.03 -0.65
N ARG A 171 22.66 3.58 -1.82
CA ARG A 171 22.45 5.01 -2.13
C ARG A 171 20.97 5.38 -2.16
N ILE A 172 20.10 4.48 -2.61
CA ILE A 172 18.64 4.68 -2.54
C ILE A 172 18.17 4.66 -1.09
N ALA A 173 18.59 3.68 -0.29
CA ALA A 173 18.24 3.61 1.13
C ALA A 173 18.68 4.86 1.91
N VAL A 174 19.87 5.39 1.65
CA VAL A 174 20.37 6.64 2.24
C VAL A 174 19.51 7.84 1.84
N LEU A 175 19.14 7.94 0.55
CA LEU A 175 18.29 9.03 0.06
C LEU A 175 16.90 8.98 0.69
N ASP A 176 16.27 7.80 0.72
CA ASP A 176 14.96 7.60 1.32
C ASP A 176 14.96 7.96 2.80
N ARG A 177 15.99 7.53 3.53
CA ARG A 177 16.15 7.85 4.95
C ARG A 177 16.45 9.32 5.21
N LYS A 178 17.15 10.00 4.28
CA LYS A 178 17.34 11.45 4.35
C LYS A 178 16.01 12.20 4.27
N HIS A 179 15.13 11.83 3.33
CA HIS A 179 13.80 12.44 3.22
C HIS A 179 12.89 12.08 4.40
N ALA A 180 12.88 10.81 4.80
CA ALA A 180 12.13 10.36 5.97
C ALA A 180 12.55 11.07 7.26
N ALA A 181 13.85 11.37 7.42
CA ALA A 181 14.36 12.07 8.60
C ALA A 181 13.77 13.48 8.78
N THR A 182 13.26 14.11 7.71
CA THR A 182 12.61 15.43 7.73
C THR A 182 11.09 15.38 7.71
N ASN A 183 10.48 14.20 7.65
CA ASN A 183 9.03 14.03 7.64
C ASN A 183 8.55 13.61 9.05
N PRO A 184 7.80 14.45 9.78
CA PRO A 184 7.33 14.13 11.13
C PRO A 184 6.40 12.90 11.19
N ASN A 185 5.77 12.54 10.06
CA ASN A 185 4.88 11.38 9.96
C ASN A 185 5.62 10.07 9.63
N ALA A 186 6.93 10.13 9.34
CA ALA A 186 7.70 8.95 8.97
C ALA A 186 8.21 8.18 10.20
N TRP A 187 8.20 6.85 10.11
CA TRP A 187 8.74 5.97 11.15
C TRP A 187 10.18 6.31 11.58
N PHE A 188 11.00 6.73 10.60
CA PHE A 188 12.40 7.09 10.78
C PHE A 188 12.64 8.60 10.84
N HIS A 189 11.64 9.39 11.26
CA HIS A 189 11.81 10.81 11.53
C HIS A 189 12.99 11.07 12.48
N GLY A 190 13.83 12.04 12.15
CA GLY A 190 15.07 12.36 12.88
C GLY A 190 16.15 11.28 12.87
N LYS A 191 16.03 10.23 12.02
CA LYS A 191 16.95 9.08 11.96
C LYS A 191 17.48 8.88 10.55
N PRO A 192 18.39 9.72 10.04
CA PRO A 192 19.08 9.44 8.77
C PRO A 192 20.01 8.22 8.91
N ILE A 193 20.54 7.72 7.79
CA ILE A 193 21.62 6.73 7.75
C ILE A 193 22.70 7.16 6.76
N THR A 194 23.88 6.58 6.90
CA THR A 194 24.99 6.68 5.95
C THR A 194 25.04 5.43 5.05
N LEU A 195 25.84 5.52 3.98
CA LEU A 195 26.10 4.34 3.14
C LEU A 195 26.86 3.25 3.92
N GLU A 196 27.69 3.64 4.88
CA GLU A 196 28.39 2.70 5.75
C GLU A 196 27.41 1.94 6.65
N ASP A 197 26.42 2.62 7.25
CA ASP A 197 25.36 1.96 8.02
C ASP A 197 24.64 0.90 7.17
N HIS A 198 24.36 1.23 5.91
CA HIS A 198 23.76 0.29 4.96
C HIS A 198 24.65 -0.94 4.73
N GLN A 199 25.89 -0.73 4.29
CA GLN A 199 26.82 -1.82 3.95
C GLN A 199 27.18 -2.69 5.17
N ASN A 200 27.16 -2.13 6.38
CA ASN A 200 27.39 -2.86 7.62
C ASN A 200 26.13 -3.53 8.19
N SER A 201 24.95 -3.23 7.66
CA SER A 201 23.72 -3.87 8.14
C SER A 201 23.66 -5.33 7.71
N ARG A 202 23.08 -6.19 8.56
CA ARG A 202 23.07 -7.65 8.32
C ARG A 202 22.37 -8.00 7.00
N TRP A 203 22.77 -9.12 6.39
CA TRP A 203 22.03 -9.70 5.28
C TRP A 203 20.63 -10.17 5.70
N VAL A 204 19.67 -9.99 4.80
CA VAL A 204 18.35 -10.62 4.86
C VAL A 204 18.28 -11.76 3.85
N ALA A 205 18.55 -11.45 2.57
CA ALA A 205 18.70 -12.42 1.50
C ALA A 205 19.64 -11.80 0.46
N GLU A 206 20.85 -12.32 0.32
CA GLU A 206 21.85 -11.73 -0.60
C GLU A 206 21.27 -11.56 -2.02
N PRO A 207 21.40 -10.37 -2.64
CA PRO A 207 22.29 -9.25 -2.29
C PRO A 207 21.61 -8.11 -1.50
N LEU A 208 20.52 -8.38 -0.78
CA LEU A 208 19.76 -7.39 -0.01
C LEU A 208 20.11 -7.41 1.48
N HIS A 209 20.58 -6.27 1.96
CA HIS A 209 20.80 -5.99 3.37
C HIS A 209 19.49 -5.67 4.10
N LEU A 210 19.53 -5.63 5.44
CA LEU A 210 18.40 -5.21 6.26
C LEU A 210 17.89 -3.82 5.89
N LEU A 211 18.79 -2.90 5.54
CA LEU A 211 18.43 -1.53 5.18
C LEU A 211 17.96 -1.37 3.72
N ASP A 212 17.99 -2.44 2.91
CA ASP A 212 17.29 -2.51 1.62
C ASP A 212 15.80 -2.87 1.79
N CYS A 213 15.41 -3.41 2.95
CA CYS A 213 14.06 -3.90 3.21
C CYS A 213 13.24 -2.88 4.00
N CYS A 214 12.03 -2.57 3.53
CA CYS A 214 11.07 -1.78 4.29
C CYS A 214 10.61 -2.51 5.56
N GLN A 215 10.09 -1.76 6.52
CA GLN A 215 9.43 -2.33 7.70
C GLN A 215 7.94 -2.50 7.41
N GLU A 216 7.36 -3.56 7.96
CA GLU A 216 5.91 -3.65 8.10
C GLU A 216 5.39 -2.50 8.98
N SER A 217 4.20 -1.98 8.68
CA SER A 217 3.57 -0.86 9.40
C SER A 217 2.10 -1.12 9.67
N ASP A 218 1.58 -0.51 10.73
CA ASP A 218 0.16 -0.43 11.01
C ASP A 218 -0.35 0.98 10.64
N GLY A 219 -1.43 1.05 9.87
CA GLY A 219 -2.08 2.32 9.52
C GLY A 219 -3.10 2.19 8.38
N GLY A 220 -3.72 3.32 8.06
CA GLY A 220 -4.67 3.47 6.94
C GLY A 220 -4.39 4.71 6.11
N VAL A 221 -4.65 4.62 4.80
CA VAL A 221 -4.61 5.73 3.84
C VAL A 221 -5.87 5.70 2.98
N ALA A 222 -6.43 6.87 2.68
CA ALA A 222 -7.52 7.05 1.75
C ALA A 222 -7.32 8.28 0.86
N LEU A 223 -7.88 8.23 -0.34
CA LEU A 223 -7.86 9.28 -1.36
C LEU A 223 -9.29 9.49 -1.86
N GLY A 224 -9.80 10.71 -1.76
CA GLY A 224 -11.12 11.10 -2.26
C GLY A 224 -11.04 11.66 -3.68
N PHE A 225 -11.98 11.26 -4.55
CA PHE A 225 -12.02 11.63 -5.96
C PHE A 225 -13.37 12.23 -6.32
N THR A 226 -13.37 13.25 -7.17
CA THR A 226 -14.57 13.77 -7.86
C THR A 226 -14.18 14.34 -9.23
N THR A 227 -15.13 14.93 -9.96
CA THR A 227 -14.88 15.54 -11.26
C THR A 227 -13.84 16.67 -11.16
N ALA A 228 -12.97 16.80 -12.17
CA ALA A 228 -11.95 17.85 -12.19
C ALA A 228 -12.53 19.28 -12.28
N HIS A 229 -13.80 19.38 -12.67
CA HIS A 229 -14.57 20.62 -12.68
C HIS A 229 -15.88 20.34 -11.93
N PRO A 230 -16.15 21.05 -10.82
CA PRO A 230 -17.49 21.09 -10.25
C PRO A 230 -18.46 21.60 -11.32
N ALA A 231 -19.61 20.96 -11.46
CA ALA A 231 -20.68 21.41 -12.35
C ALA A 231 -21.24 22.77 -11.90
#